data_AF-A0A965RY72-F1
#
_entry.id   AF-A0A965RY72-F1
#
_cell.length_a   1.000
_cell.length_b   1.000
_cell.length_c   1.000
_cell.angle_alpha   90.00
_cell.angle_beta   90.00
_cell.angle_gamma   90.00
#
_symmetry.space_group_name_H-M   'P 1'
#
loop_
_entity.id
_entity.type
_entity.pdbx_description
1 polymer ?
#
loop_
_entity_poly.entity_id
_entity_poly.type
_entity_poly.pdbx_seq_one_letter_code
_entity_poly.pdbx_strand_id
1 'polypeptide(L)'
;AATSQQQEELKNATQFATFLEQNLPKPFQIASVNTPKIEHVRMLIHPKIHGEDMVIALDLQGIAVSQGSACSSGRNKPSHVLTAMGLPNLGVVRVSWGWGSTFEEMQRLVAMLALCEKK
;
A
#
# COMPACT_ATOMS: atom_id res chain seq x y z
N ALA A 1 1.08 20.87 23.02
CA ALA A 1 2.28 20.06 22.77
C ALA A 1 1.83 18.61 22.60
N ALA A 2 2.36 17.88 21.61
CA ALA A 2 2.02 16.47 21.41
C ALA A 2 2.40 15.65 22.65
N THR A 3 1.56 14.70 23.06
CA THR A 3 1.86 13.82 24.19
C THR A 3 3.03 12.88 23.84
N SER A 4 3.74 12.36 24.84
CA SER A 4 4.82 11.38 24.65
C SER A 4 4.37 10.17 23.84
N GLN A 5 3.13 9.73 24.04
CA GLN A 5 2.48 8.67 23.26
C GLN A 5 2.36 9.03 21.77
N GLN A 6 1.89 10.23 21.45
CA GLN A 6 1.75 10.68 20.05
C GLN A 6 3.09 10.77 19.31
N GLN A 7 4.17 11.11 20.01
CA GLN A 7 5.51 11.16 19.42
C GLN A 7 6.05 9.76 19.10
N GLU A 8 5.82 8.80 19.99
CA GLU A 8 6.22 7.41 19.78
C GLU A 8 5.42 6.74 18.66
N GLU A 9 4.12 7.02 18.58
CA GLU A 9 3.26 6.59 17.48
C GLU A 9 3.73 7.11 16.13
N LEU A 10 4.03 8.41 16.05
CA LEU A 10 4.53 9.02 14.82
C LEU A 10 5.87 8.40 14.41
N LYS A 11 6.76 8.16 15.38
CA LYS A 11 8.05 7.51 15.14
C LYS A 11 7.87 6.10 14.57
N ASN A 12 6.97 5.29 15.14
CA ASN A 12 6.69 3.93 14.66
C ASN A 12 6.07 3.96 13.26
N ALA A 13 5.11 4.88 13.02
CA ALA A 13 4.49 5.03 11.72
C ALA A 13 5.50 5.43 10.64
N THR A 14 6.39 6.39 10.93
CA THR A 14 7.47 6.81 10.03
C THR A 14 8.47 5.67 9.78
N GLN A 15 8.78 4.86 10.80
CA GLN A 15 9.65 3.70 10.64
C GLN A 15 9.06 2.67 9.67
N PHE A 16 7.78 2.35 9.81
CA PHE A 16 7.08 1.42 8.91
C PHE A 16 7.02 1.96 7.48
N ALA A 17 6.70 3.25 7.32
CA ALA A 17 6.73 3.91 6.03
C ALA A 17 8.10 3.79 5.37
N THR A 18 9.16 4.16 6.10
CA THR A 18 10.53 4.12 5.60
C THR A 18 10.92 2.70 5.19
N PHE A 19 10.62 1.71 6.03
CA PHE A 19 10.91 0.31 5.75
C PHE A 19 10.20 -0.19 4.49
N LEU A 20 8.90 0.09 4.36
CA LEU A 20 8.12 -0.30 3.19
C LEU A 20 8.67 0.36 1.92
N GLU A 21 8.98 1.66 1.96
CA GLU A 21 9.53 2.39 0.81
C GLU A 21 10.89 1.86 0.36
N GLN A 22 11.75 1.47 1.31
CA GLN A 22 13.10 0.97 1.01
C GLN A 22 13.12 -0.48 0.51
N ASN A 23 12.15 -1.29 0.92
CA ASN A 23 12.11 -2.72 0.61
C ASN A 23 11.00 -3.09 -0.38
N LEU A 24 10.36 -2.09 -1.01
CA LEU A 24 9.30 -2.32 -1.97
C LEU A 24 9.85 -3.12 -3.19
N PRO A 25 9.32 -4.30 -3.48
CA PRO A 25 9.80 -5.12 -4.59
C PRO A 25 9.45 -4.47 -5.94
N LYS A 26 10.35 -4.59 -6.92
CA LYS A 26 10.09 -4.10 -8.29
C LYS A 26 9.28 -5.13 -9.06
N PRO A 27 8.11 -4.78 -9.64
CA PRO A 27 7.88 -3.48 -10.25
C PRO A 27 6.85 -2.58 -9.53
N PHE A 28 6.63 -2.77 -8.22
CA PHE A 28 5.73 -1.90 -7.48
C PHE A 28 6.23 -0.44 -7.45
N GLN A 29 5.28 0.48 -7.45
CA GLN A 29 5.49 1.92 -7.37
C GLN A 29 4.58 2.53 -6.31
N ILE A 30 4.94 3.70 -5.79
CA ILE A 30 4.12 4.45 -4.83
C ILE A 30 3.40 5.57 -5.57
N ALA A 31 2.09 5.68 -5.39
CA ALA A 31 1.25 6.66 -6.07
C ALA A 31 1.53 8.13 -5.67
N SER A 32 2.31 8.34 -4.61
CA SER A 32 2.65 9.68 -4.10
C SER A 32 3.84 10.24 -4.88
N VAL A 33 3.53 11.05 -5.88
CA VAL A 33 4.50 11.94 -6.53
C VAL A 33 4.34 13.33 -5.90
N ASN A 34 5.39 13.84 -5.26
CA ASN A 34 5.53 15.24 -4.83
C ASN A 34 4.40 15.84 -3.97
N THR A 35 3.87 15.09 -3.00
CA THR A 35 2.80 15.55 -2.10
C THR A 35 3.11 15.22 -0.64
N PRO A 36 2.60 16.01 0.33
CA PRO A 36 2.68 15.66 1.74
C PRO A 36 2.11 14.27 1.98
N LYS A 37 2.94 13.37 2.53
CA LYS A 37 2.55 11.98 2.81
C LYS A 37 2.01 11.87 4.22
N ILE A 38 0.96 11.08 4.38
CA ILE A 38 0.52 10.65 5.69
C ILE A 38 1.33 9.42 6.08
N GLU A 39 1.91 9.40 7.28
CA GLU A 39 2.85 8.35 7.65
C GLU A 39 2.23 6.97 7.68
N HIS A 40 0.95 6.82 8.00
CA HIS A 40 0.30 5.53 8.19
C HIS A 40 -0.35 4.93 6.93
N VAL A 41 -0.18 5.54 5.75
CA VAL A 41 -0.82 5.08 4.51
C VAL A 41 0.16 5.11 3.35
N ARG A 42 0.20 4.04 2.56
CA ARG A 42 0.87 4.01 1.25
C ARG A 42 -0.05 3.40 0.21
N MET A 43 -0.16 4.09 -0.92
CA MET A 43 -0.80 3.55 -2.13
C MET A 43 0.27 2.93 -3.01
N LEU A 44 0.19 1.63 -3.20
CA LEU A 44 1.07 0.85 -4.05
C LEU A 44 0.39 0.56 -5.38
N ILE A 45 1.18 0.59 -6.44
CA ILE A 45 0.73 0.38 -7.81
C ILE A 45 1.59 -0.73 -8.42
N HIS A 46 0.94 -1.74 -8.98
CA HIS A 46 1.59 -2.77 -9.76
C HIS A 46 1.19 -2.67 -11.24
N PRO A 47 2.13 -2.61 -12.18
CA PRO A 47 1.81 -2.36 -13.59
C PRO A 47 1.13 -3.54 -14.32
N LYS A 48 1.17 -4.75 -13.75
CA LYS A 48 0.74 -5.98 -14.44
C LYS A 48 -0.32 -6.82 -13.74
N ILE A 49 -0.59 -6.57 -12.46
CA ILE A 49 -1.50 -7.40 -11.65
C ILE A 49 -2.71 -6.55 -11.30
N HIS A 50 -3.92 -7.09 -11.35
CA HIS A 50 -5.10 -6.32 -10.96
C HIS A 50 -5.14 -6.10 -9.45
N GLY A 51 -5.74 -4.97 -9.03
CA GLY A 51 -5.84 -4.64 -7.60
C GLY A 51 -6.62 -5.69 -6.81
N GLU A 52 -7.67 -6.24 -7.42
CA GLU A 52 -8.50 -7.29 -6.84
C GLU A 52 -7.71 -8.60 -6.62
N ASP A 53 -6.95 -9.05 -7.62
CA ASP A 53 -6.09 -10.22 -7.50
C ASP A 53 -5.08 -10.08 -6.37
N MET A 54 -4.50 -8.88 -6.19
CA MET A 54 -3.57 -8.62 -5.08
C MET A 54 -4.27 -8.65 -3.72
N VAL A 55 -5.46 -8.05 -3.61
CA VAL A 55 -6.24 -8.10 -2.36
C VAL A 55 -6.53 -9.55 -2.00
N ILE A 56 -7.02 -10.35 -2.95
CA ILE A 56 -7.31 -11.77 -2.74
C ILE A 56 -6.04 -12.55 -2.37
N ALA A 57 -4.94 -12.34 -3.11
CA ALA A 57 -3.69 -13.05 -2.86
C ALA A 57 -3.11 -12.74 -1.48
N LEU A 58 -3.16 -11.47 -1.04
CA LEU A 58 -2.69 -11.05 0.28
C LEU A 58 -3.62 -11.53 1.40
N ASP A 59 -4.94 -11.51 1.19
CA ASP A 59 -5.92 -12.04 2.14
C ASP A 59 -5.70 -13.53 2.40
N LEU A 60 -5.45 -14.33 1.36
CA LEU A 60 -5.08 -15.74 1.48
C LEU A 60 -3.78 -15.98 2.27
N GLN A 61 -2.91 -14.97 2.38
CA GLN A 61 -1.69 -15.01 3.19
C GLN A 61 -1.88 -14.41 4.60
N GLY A 62 -3.11 -14.02 4.95
CA GLY A 62 -3.47 -13.40 6.22
C GLY A 62 -3.13 -11.91 6.32
N ILE A 63 -2.95 -11.22 5.19
CA ILE A 63 -2.64 -9.80 5.14
C ILE A 63 -3.83 -9.03 4.56
N ALA A 64 -4.47 -8.22 5.40
CA ALA A 64 -5.55 -7.35 4.95
C ALA A 64 -4.99 -6.08 4.29
N VAL A 65 -5.38 -5.85 3.04
CA VAL A 65 -5.18 -4.57 2.32
C VAL A 65 -6.49 -4.13 1.70
N SER A 66 -6.57 -2.88 1.25
CA SER A 66 -7.76 -2.37 0.57
C SER A 66 -7.45 -2.04 -0.88
N GLN A 67 -8.39 -2.31 -1.78
CA GLN A 67 -8.29 -1.84 -3.15
C GLN A 67 -8.45 -0.31 -3.16
N GLY A 68 -7.58 0.40 -3.88
CA GLY A 68 -7.61 1.88 -3.91
C GLY A 68 -8.84 2.46 -4.63
N SER A 69 -8.74 3.70 -5.10
CA SER A 69 -9.80 4.41 -5.84
C SER A 69 -10.20 3.77 -7.19
N ALA A 70 -9.59 2.65 -7.56
CA ALA A 70 -9.97 1.82 -8.72
C ALA A 70 -11.00 0.73 -8.36
N CYS A 71 -11.58 0.77 -7.15
CA CYS A 71 -12.70 -0.09 -6.74
C CYS A 71 -13.93 0.24 -7.60
N SER A 72 -14.01 -0.42 -8.74
CA SER A 72 -15.07 -0.18 -9.71
C SER A 72 -16.17 -1.21 -9.54
N SER A 73 -17.33 -0.69 -9.17
CA SER A 73 -18.64 -1.33 -9.04
C SER A 73 -19.10 -2.00 -10.35
N GLY A 74 -18.48 -3.12 -10.71
CA GLY A 74 -18.89 -4.00 -11.81
C GLY A 74 -18.65 -3.46 -13.22
N ARG A 75 -17.85 -2.41 -13.38
CA ARG A 75 -17.46 -1.87 -14.70
C ARG A 75 -15.97 -1.58 -14.67
N ASN A 76 -15.18 -2.27 -15.51
CA ASN A 76 -13.75 -2.04 -15.78
C ASN A 76 -13.43 -0.62 -16.30
N LYS A 77 -13.95 0.41 -15.63
CA LYS A 77 -13.77 1.81 -15.98
C LYS A 77 -12.58 2.33 -15.20
N PRO A 78 -11.73 3.13 -15.85
CA PRO A 78 -10.58 3.66 -15.16
C PRO A 78 -10.96 4.60 -14.02
N SER A 79 -10.23 4.49 -12.91
CA SER A 79 -10.34 5.41 -11.79
C SER A 79 -10.07 6.81 -12.29
N HIS A 80 -11.07 7.68 -12.19
CA HIS A 80 -10.94 9.07 -12.55
C HIS A 80 -9.83 9.77 -11.74
N VAL A 81 -9.61 9.34 -10.49
CA VAL A 81 -8.56 9.89 -9.62
C VAL A 81 -7.16 9.50 -10.13
N LEU A 82 -6.91 8.21 -10.37
CA LEU A 82 -5.59 7.77 -10.87
C LEU A 82 -5.29 8.34 -12.26
N THR A 83 -6.32 8.44 -13.10
CA THR A 83 -6.21 9.06 -14.42
C THR A 83 -5.84 10.54 -14.31
N ALA A 84 -6.50 11.30 -13.42
CA ALA A 84 -6.16 12.71 -13.16
C ALA A 84 -4.76 12.89 -12.56
N MET A 85 -4.26 11.89 -11.82
CA MET A 85 -2.89 11.86 -11.29
C MET A 85 -1.85 11.43 -12.34
N GLY A 86 -2.25 11.07 -13.56
CA GLY A 86 -1.35 10.56 -14.59
C GLY A 86 -0.75 9.19 -14.27
N LEU A 87 -1.39 8.43 -13.38
CA LEU A 87 -0.92 7.13 -12.90
C LEU A 87 -1.63 5.99 -13.63
N PRO A 88 -0.95 4.84 -13.79
CA PRO A 88 -1.58 3.66 -14.35
C PRO A 88 -2.75 3.23 -13.47
N ASN A 89 -3.84 2.84 -14.11
CA ASN A 89 -5.08 2.50 -13.44
C ASN A 89 -5.17 1.00 -13.06
N LEU A 90 -4.11 0.25 -13.28
CA LEU A 90 -4.04 -1.17 -12.96
C LEU A 90 -3.33 -1.36 -11.62
N GLY A 91 -3.76 -2.37 -10.87
CA GLY A 91 -3.00 -2.87 -9.75
C GLY A 91 -2.81 -1.91 -8.58
N VAL A 92 -3.85 -1.17 -8.18
CA VAL A 92 -3.72 -0.24 -7.05
C VAL A 92 -4.29 -0.83 -5.77
N VAL A 93 -3.42 -0.91 -4.76
CA VAL A 93 -3.78 -1.28 -3.38
C VAL A 93 -3.32 -0.20 -2.40
N ARG A 94 -4.13 0.03 -1.37
CA ARG A 94 -3.83 0.89 -0.24
C ARG A 94 -3.45 0.02 0.95
N VAL A 95 -2.22 0.21 1.40
CA VAL A 95 -1.68 -0.33 2.65
C VAL A 95 -1.83 0.74 3.72
N SER A 96 -2.36 0.36 4.87
CA SER A 96 -2.47 1.22 6.04
C SER A 96 -2.16 0.45 7.31
N TRP A 97 -1.57 1.12 8.28
CA TRP A 97 -1.21 0.53 9.57
C TRP A 97 -1.66 1.42 10.74
N GLY A 98 -1.73 0.83 11.93
CA GLY A 98 -2.17 1.50 13.13
C GLY A 98 -1.40 1.05 14.36
N TRP A 99 -1.92 1.35 15.55
CA TRP A 99 -1.24 1.09 16.82
C TRP A 99 -0.96 -0.39 17.11
N GLY A 100 -1.79 -1.29 16.59
CA GLY A 100 -1.61 -2.73 16.73
C GLY A 100 -0.65 -3.35 15.71
N SER A 101 -0.19 -2.59 14.71
CA SER A 101 0.68 -3.10 13.67
C SER A 101 2.10 -3.30 14.17
N THR A 102 2.70 -4.41 13.82
CA THR A 102 4.05 -4.80 14.24
C THR A 102 5.04 -4.72 13.08
N PHE A 103 6.33 -4.61 13.42
CA PHE A 103 7.39 -4.64 12.41
C PHE A 103 7.44 -5.99 11.68
N GLU A 104 7.14 -7.09 12.37
CA GLU A 104 7.08 -8.43 11.78
C GLU A 104 5.98 -8.53 10.71
N GLU A 105 4.80 -7.98 10.97
CA GLU A 105 3.71 -7.90 9.98
C GLU A 105 4.13 -7.07 8.75
N MET A 106 4.87 -5.98 8.96
CA MET A 106 5.39 -5.16 7.85
C MET A 106 6.43 -5.91 7.02
N GLN A 107 7.31 -6.69 7.66
CA GLN A 107 8.26 -7.57 6.95
C GLN A 107 7.52 -8.65 6.16
N ARG A 108 6.49 -9.24 6.76
CA ARG A 108 5.63 -10.24 6.11
C ARG A 108 4.91 -9.66 4.89
N LEU A 109 4.38 -8.43 4.99
CA LEU A 109 3.79 -7.71 3.87
C LEU A 109 4.78 -7.60 2.71
N VAL A 110 5.98 -7.08 2.95
CA VAL A 110 7.01 -6.92 1.91
C VAL A 110 7.37 -8.27 1.27
N ALA A 111 7.54 -9.31 2.08
CA ALA A 111 7.83 -10.65 1.58
C ALA A 111 6.71 -11.18 0.68
N MET A 112 5.44 -10.97 1.04
CA MET A 112 4.31 -11.43 0.23
C MET A 112 4.13 -10.63 -1.04
N LEU A 113 4.35 -9.31 -1.01
CA LEU A 113 4.37 -8.48 -2.22
C LEU A 113 5.39 -9.00 -3.24
N ALA A 114 6.55 -9.46 -2.79
CA ALA A 114 7.58 -10.04 -3.66
C ALA A 114 7.18 -11.41 -4.24
N LEU A 115 6.27 -12.15 -3.59
CA LEU A 115 5.76 -13.42 -4.10
C LEU A 115 4.64 -13.24 -5.12
N CYS A 116 3.90 -12.12 -5.08
CA CYS A 116 2.90 -11.79 -6.09
C CYS A 116 3.48 -11.72 -7.51
N GLU A 117 4.79 -11.54 -7.68
CA GLU A 117 5.49 -11.53 -8.98
C GLU A 117 5.76 -12.93 -9.56
N LYS A 118 5.75 -13.98 -8.73
CA LYS A 118 6.21 -15.32 -9.13
C LYS A 118 5.11 -16.21 -9.74
N LYS A 119 3.94 -15.67 -10.06
CA LYS A 119 2.84 -16.39 -10.70
C LYS A 119 2.54 -15.85 -12.10
#